data_AF-A0A7S4AK55-F1
#
_entry.id   AF-A0A7S4AK55-F1
#
_cell.length_a   1.000
_cell.length_b   1.000
_cell.length_c   1.000
_cell.angle_alpha   90.00
_cell.angle_beta   90.00
_cell.angle_gamma   90.00
#
_symmetry.space_group_name_H-M   'P 1'
#
loop_
_entity.id
_entity.type
_entity.pdbx_description
1 polymer ?
#
loop_
_entity_poly.entity_id
_entity_poly.type
_entity_poly.pdbx_seq_one_letter_code
_entity_poly.pdbx_strand_id
1 'polypeptide(L)'
;MHYVVVHKNLMAAIGEILGDVVTPEIAGAWSEAVLFLAKVFIDKEEAIYKKIEEREGGWSGFAEFEVSKIKDMTADGLVKQVSFKPPAGSPLEGKNFDFTAGQYISLQIDIDGDGRTAPRHYTCTSPVGADFLQCTIKKVEGGTMSNYVHEHLREGHRVTLAAPLGIFTAPETPTPAVLMSAGIGITPMVNLQRSLGENVRLVVNVCRSEEGHPYKEFFDEAGAETLYKYTSSTGRPTADDLAEETIARAGTDNDFYVCGPALWMNDLQKALVSKGARLVRCEVFGSQLATGCPFFASSS
;
A
#
# COMPACT_ATOMS: atom_id res chain seq x y z
N MET A 1 0.85 11.38 -23.04
CA MET A 1 0.65 10.58 -24.29
C MET A 1 -0.33 9.39 -24.10
N HIS A 2 -0.52 8.84 -22.89
CA HIS A 2 -1.42 7.69 -22.68
C HIS A 2 -2.92 8.01 -22.71
N TYR A 3 -3.35 9.16 -22.16
CA TYR A 3 -4.77 9.56 -22.10
C TYR A 3 -5.46 9.64 -23.46
N VAL A 4 -4.75 10.07 -24.50
CA VAL A 4 -5.27 10.12 -25.88
C VAL A 4 -5.56 8.71 -26.42
N VAL A 5 -4.68 7.75 -26.11
CA VAL A 5 -4.86 6.36 -26.52
C VAL A 5 -6.05 5.73 -25.79
N VAL A 6 -6.17 5.96 -24.48
CA VAL A 6 -7.31 5.48 -23.68
C VAL A 6 -8.62 6.07 -24.21
N HIS A 7 -8.67 7.39 -24.40
CA HIS A 7 -9.83 8.09 -24.95
C HIS A 7 -10.25 7.48 -26.29
N LYS A 8 -9.33 7.35 -27.25
CA LYS A 8 -9.63 6.80 -28.57
C LYS A 8 -10.28 5.42 -28.49
N ASN A 9 -9.72 4.51 -27.70
CA ASN A 9 -10.23 3.14 -27.59
C ASN A 9 -11.53 3.07 -26.79
N LEU A 10 -11.68 3.89 -25.75
CA LEU A 10 -12.93 3.99 -24.98
C LEU A 10 -14.07 4.48 -25.86
N MET A 11 -13.86 5.55 -26.63
CA MET A 11 -14.88 6.08 -27.53
C MET A 11 -15.26 5.08 -28.63
N ALA A 12 -14.28 4.33 -29.16
CA ALA A 12 -14.55 3.25 -30.11
C ALA A 12 -15.42 2.15 -29.49
N ALA A 13 -15.10 1.69 -28.28
CA ALA A 13 -15.87 0.67 -27.58
C ALA A 13 -17.30 1.13 -27.24
N ILE A 14 -17.48 2.39 -26.83
CA ILE A 14 -18.80 2.97 -26.58
C ILE A 14 -19.65 2.93 -27.86
N GLY A 15 -19.07 3.36 -28.99
CA GLY A 15 -19.75 3.33 -30.28
C GLY A 15 -20.12 1.92 -30.74
N GLU A 16 -19.24 0.95 -30.53
CA GLU A 16 -19.48 -0.45 -30.90
C GLU A 16 -20.60 -1.09 -30.06
N ILE A 17 -20.59 -0.87 -28.74
CA ILE A 17 -21.52 -1.53 -27.80
C ILE A 17 -22.91 -0.89 -27.84
N LEU A 18 -22.98 0.46 -27.89
CA LEU A 18 -24.25 1.19 -27.81
C LEU A 18 -24.85 1.51 -29.19
N GLY A 19 -24.07 1.40 -30.27
CA GLY A 19 -24.53 1.56 -31.65
C GLY A 19 -25.30 2.86 -31.88
N ASP A 20 -26.46 2.74 -32.52
CA ASP A 20 -27.29 3.88 -32.97
C ASP A 20 -27.84 4.76 -31.84
N VAL A 21 -27.76 4.31 -30.58
CA VAL A 21 -28.15 5.13 -29.41
C VAL A 21 -27.17 6.29 -29.21
N VAL A 22 -25.92 6.15 -29.66
CA VAL A 22 -24.87 7.18 -29.53
C VAL A 22 -24.92 8.09 -30.76
N THR A 23 -25.78 9.10 -30.69
CA THR A 23 -25.80 10.17 -31.70
C THR A 23 -24.49 10.97 -31.69
N PRO A 24 -24.15 11.72 -32.77
CA PRO A 24 -22.97 12.57 -32.79
C PRO A 24 -22.89 13.57 -31.62
N GLU A 25 -24.04 14.08 -31.18
CA GLU A 25 -24.14 14.97 -30.02
C GLU A 25 -23.78 14.25 -28.71
N ILE A 26 -24.32 13.05 -28.50
CA ILE A 26 -24.01 12.22 -27.32
C ILE A 26 -22.52 11.82 -27.33
N ALA A 27 -21.98 11.42 -28.49
CA ALA A 27 -20.57 11.08 -28.63
C ALA A 27 -19.66 12.27 -28.29
N GLY A 28 -20.02 13.47 -28.77
CA GLY A 28 -19.31 14.72 -28.47
C GLY A 28 -19.28 15.02 -26.97
N ALA A 29 -20.44 14.96 -26.32
CA ALA A 29 -20.55 15.22 -24.88
C ALA A 29 -19.71 14.23 -24.03
N TRP A 30 -19.76 12.93 -24.36
CA TRP A 30 -18.93 11.92 -23.67
C TRP A 30 -17.43 12.15 -23.91
N SER A 31 -17.05 12.48 -25.14
CA SER A 31 -15.65 12.79 -25.48
C SER A 31 -15.15 13.98 -24.67
N GLU A 32 -15.92 15.07 -24.58
CA GLU A 32 -15.57 16.24 -23.79
C GLU A 32 -15.43 15.91 -22.30
N ALA A 33 -16.37 15.15 -21.73
CA ALA A 33 -16.32 14.74 -20.32
C ALA A 33 -15.07 13.88 -20.00
N VAL A 34 -14.75 12.91 -20.87
CA VAL A 34 -13.56 12.06 -20.70
C VAL A 34 -12.28 12.88 -20.81
N LEU A 35 -12.20 13.81 -21.77
CA LEU A 35 -11.02 14.67 -21.94
C LEU A 35 -10.86 15.69 -20.80
N PHE A 36 -11.96 16.23 -20.28
CA PHE A 36 -11.95 17.08 -19.10
C PHE A 36 -11.38 16.32 -17.90
N LEU A 37 -11.89 15.11 -17.64
CA LEU A 37 -11.39 14.28 -16.55
C LEU A 37 -9.93 13.88 -16.76
N ALA A 38 -9.54 13.54 -18.00
CA ALA A 38 -8.15 13.26 -18.35
C ALA A 38 -7.24 14.44 -18.03
N LYS A 39 -7.66 15.68 -18.32
CA LYS A 39 -6.89 16.87 -17.96
C LYS A 39 -6.73 17.02 -16.45
N VAL A 40 -7.79 16.81 -15.67
CA VAL A 40 -7.72 16.85 -14.20
C VAL A 40 -6.70 15.83 -13.67
N PHE A 41 -6.67 14.62 -14.24
CA PHE A 41 -5.69 13.62 -13.85
C PHE A 41 -4.26 14.00 -14.26
N ILE A 42 -4.05 14.45 -15.50
CA ILE A 42 -2.72 14.88 -15.99
C ILE A 42 -2.14 15.97 -15.08
N ASP A 43 -2.91 17.04 -14.83
CA ASP A 43 -2.44 18.17 -14.03
C ASP A 43 -2.09 17.72 -12.59
N LYS A 44 -2.85 16.77 -12.04
CA LYS A 44 -2.63 16.23 -10.69
C LYS A 44 -1.44 15.28 -10.62
N GLU A 45 -1.27 14.42 -11.62
CA GLU A 45 -0.13 13.50 -11.75
C GLU A 45 1.17 14.28 -11.94
N GLU A 46 1.20 15.29 -12.80
CA GLU A 46 2.36 16.17 -12.99
C GLU A 46 2.77 16.87 -11.69
N ALA A 47 1.79 17.38 -10.92
CA ALA A 47 2.06 17.97 -9.63
C ALA A 47 2.63 16.95 -8.61
N ILE A 48 2.18 15.70 -8.65
CA ILE A 48 2.71 14.61 -7.81
C ILE A 48 4.15 14.28 -8.23
N TYR A 49 4.42 14.11 -9.53
CA TYR A 49 5.76 13.78 -10.01
C TYR A 49 6.77 14.85 -9.65
N LYS A 50 6.42 16.13 -9.83
CA LYS A 50 7.29 17.25 -9.44
C LYS A 50 7.62 17.21 -7.94
N LYS A 51 6.61 17.00 -7.08
CA LYS A 51 6.82 16.90 -5.63
C LYS A 51 7.66 15.70 -5.23
N ILE A 52 7.65 14.61 -6.00
CA ILE A 52 8.48 13.45 -5.75
C ILE A 52 9.92 13.76 -6.13
N GLU A 53 10.17 14.36 -7.30
CA GLU A 53 11.51 14.73 -7.79
C GLU A 53 12.21 15.75 -6.88
N GLU A 54 11.45 16.64 -6.24
CA GLU A 54 11.97 17.67 -5.32
C GLU A 54 12.46 17.09 -3.97
N ARG A 55 12.12 15.84 -3.62
CA ARG A 55 12.53 15.20 -2.36
C ARG A 55 13.97 14.70 -2.42
N GLU A 56 14.59 14.53 -1.26
CA GLU A 56 15.88 13.86 -1.18
C GLU A 56 15.76 12.41 -1.68
N GLY A 57 16.60 12.05 -2.65
CA GLY A 57 16.56 10.75 -3.31
C GLY A 57 15.34 10.53 -4.21
N GLY A 58 14.59 11.58 -4.56
CA GLY A 58 13.43 11.52 -5.44
C GLY A 58 13.77 11.32 -6.92
N TRP A 59 12.86 10.65 -7.65
CA TRP A 59 12.92 10.52 -9.12
C TRP A 59 11.51 10.37 -9.70
N SER A 60 11.35 10.66 -11.00
CA SER A 60 10.12 10.39 -11.74
C SER A 60 10.21 9.14 -12.60
N GLY A 61 9.03 8.54 -12.85
CA GLY A 61 8.94 7.31 -13.63
C GLY A 61 9.60 6.14 -12.92
N PHE A 62 10.47 5.44 -13.65
CA PHE A 62 11.06 4.17 -13.24
C PHE A 62 12.58 4.30 -13.24
N ALA A 63 13.21 3.92 -12.13
CA ALA A 63 14.66 3.88 -11.98
C ALA A 63 15.14 2.47 -11.65
N GLU A 64 16.33 2.12 -12.11
CA GLU A 64 16.93 0.82 -11.85
C GLU A 64 17.50 0.75 -10.44
N PHE A 65 17.29 -0.40 -9.78
CA PHE A 65 17.82 -0.74 -8.47
C PHE A 65 18.41 -2.14 -8.50
N GLU A 66 19.35 -2.41 -7.60
CA GLU A 66 19.89 -3.74 -7.34
C GLU A 66 19.32 -4.30 -6.03
N VAL A 67 18.95 -5.58 -6.01
CA VAL A 67 18.54 -6.28 -4.80
C VAL A 67 19.75 -6.47 -3.90
N SER A 68 19.81 -5.73 -2.80
CA SER A 68 20.96 -5.75 -1.89
C SER A 68 20.83 -6.79 -0.78
N LYS A 69 19.60 -7.17 -0.42
CA LYS A 69 19.33 -8.17 0.63
C LYS A 69 17.97 -8.82 0.49
N ILE A 70 17.90 -10.13 0.73
CA ILE A 70 16.62 -10.85 0.91
C ILE A 70 16.62 -11.54 2.29
N LYS A 71 15.57 -11.34 3.08
CA LYS A 71 15.39 -11.94 4.40
C LYS A 71 14.04 -12.62 4.50
N ASP A 72 14.00 -13.87 4.98
CA ASP A 72 12.75 -14.52 5.38
C ASP A 72 12.24 -13.90 6.69
N MET A 73 10.96 -13.51 6.69
CA MET A 73 10.32 -12.76 7.78
C MET A 73 9.36 -13.61 8.62
N THR A 74 9.12 -14.85 8.20
CA THR A 74 8.22 -15.80 8.86
C THR A 74 8.84 -17.19 8.84
N ALA A 75 8.55 -18.00 9.86
CA ALA A 75 9.10 -19.36 9.98
C ALA A 75 8.58 -20.30 8.88
N ASP A 76 7.39 -20.03 8.35
CA ASP A 76 6.80 -20.76 7.23
C ASP A 76 7.40 -20.39 5.85
N GLY A 77 8.32 -19.41 5.79
CA GLY A 77 8.94 -18.95 4.55
C GLY A 77 8.00 -18.26 3.56
N LEU A 78 6.76 -17.93 3.96
CA LEU A 78 5.76 -17.34 3.08
C LEU A 78 5.86 -15.82 2.99
N VAL A 79 6.74 -15.18 3.75
CA VAL A 79 6.95 -13.72 3.72
C VAL A 79 8.43 -13.40 3.61
N LYS A 80 8.81 -12.64 2.58
CA LYS A 80 10.18 -12.17 2.35
C LYS A 80 10.26 -10.66 2.39
N GLN A 81 11.29 -10.14 3.04
CA GLN A 81 11.69 -8.75 2.98
C GLN A 81 12.80 -8.59 1.95
N VAL A 82 12.67 -7.61 1.07
CA VAL A 82 13.60 -7.35 -0.02
C VAL A 82 14.08 -5.92 0.07
N SER A 83 15.40 -5.73 0.12
CA SER A 83 16.06 -4.42 0.14
C SER A 83 16.68 -4.12 -1.21
N PHE A 84 16.67 -2.84 -1.58
CA PHE A 84 17.09 -2.34 -2.88
C PHE A 84 18.05 -1.17 -2.68
N LYS A 85 19.18 -1.20 -3.37
CA LYS A 85 20.10 -0.05 -3.45
C LYS A 85 20.26 0.42 -4.89
N PRO A 86 20.49 1.72 -5.13
CA PRO A 86 20.85 2.20 -6.45
C PRO A 86 22.13 1.50 -6.94
N PRO A 87 22.22 1.13 -8.22
CA PRO A 87 23.45 0.56 -8.76
C PRO A 87 24.58 1.60 -8.75
N ALA A 88 25.82 1.10 -8.69
CA ALA A 88 27.01 1.93 -8.79
C ALA A 88 27.01 2.74 -10.10
N GLY A 89 27.39 4.02 -10.02
CA GLY A 89 27.39 4.99 -11.11
C GLY A 89 26.02 5.57 -11.48
N SER A 90 24.93 5.16 -10.81
CA SER A 90 23.59 5.71 -11.08
C SER A 90 23.43 7.12 -10.47
N PRO A 91 22.53 7.97 -11.01
CA PRO A 91 22.25 9.29 -10.44
C PRO A 91 21.72 9.25 -8.99
N LEU A 92 21.21 8.10 -8.55
CA LEU A 92 20.68 7.87 -7.21
C LEU A 92 21.72 7.26 -6.25
N GLU A 93 22.93 6.91 -6.73
CA GLU A 93 23.98 6.37 -5.88
C GLU A 93 24.33 7.33 -4.73
N GLY A 94 24.41 6.78 -3.51
CA GLY A 94 24.73 7.53 -2.29
C GLY A 94 23.63 8.47 -1.80
N LYS A 95 22.42 8.41 -2.36
CA LYS A 95 21.26 9.16 -1.87
C LYS A 95 20.57 8.46 -0.70
N ASN A 96 20.04 9.26 0.20
CA ASN A 96 19.00 8.83 1.14
C ASN A 96 17.62 9.04 0.51
N PHE A 97 16.65 8.21 0.88
CA PHE A 97 15.31 8.24 0.30
C PHE A 97 14.30 8.79 1.29
N ASP A 98 13.84 10.02 1.04
CA ASP A 98 12.78 10.64 1.83
C ASP A 98 11.38 10.28 1.27
N PHE A 99 10.46 9.96 2.17
CA PHE A 99 9.07 9.61 1.87
C PHE A 99 8.22 9.66 3.14
N THR A 100 6.90 9.69 2.99
CA THR A 100 5.99 9.71 4.15
C THR A 100 5.68 8.29 4.61
N ALA A 101 5.75 8.04 5.91
CA ALA A 101 5.43 6.75 6.51
C ALA A 101 4.04 6.24 6.07
N GLY A 102 4.01 5.05 5.46
CA GLY A 102 2.81 4.42 4.89
C GLY A 102 2.78 4.37 3.35
N GLN A 103 3.62 5.16 2.66
CA GLN A 103 3.77 5.12 1.21
C GLN A 103 4.32 3.77 0.69
N TYR A 104 4.05 3.47 -0.57
CA TYR A 104 4.48 2.26 -1.28
C TYR A 104 5.38 2.59 -2.46
N ILE A 105 6.28 1.66 -2.79
CA ILE A 105 7.02 1.63 -4.07
C ILE A 105 6.26 0.77 -5.09
N SER A 106 6.50 1.03 -6.37
CA SER A 106 6.03 0.13 -7.44
C SER A 106 7.19 -0.68 -7.99
N LEU A 107 7.17 -1.99 -7.76
CA LEU A 107 8.18 -2.92 -8.26
C LEU A 107 7.79 -3.42 -9.66
N GLN A 108 8.70 -3.28 -10.60
CA GLN A 108 8.59 -3.76 -11.97
C GLN A 108 9.72 -4.73 -12.27
N ILE A 109 9.36 -5.91 -12.78
CA ILE A 109 10.26 -6.97 -13.21
C ILE A 109 9.70 -7.54 -14.50
N ASP A 110 10.57 -7.76 -15.49
CA ASP A 110 10.28 -8.58 -16.67
C ASP A 110 10.48 -10.05 -16.29
N ILE A 111 9.39 -10.72 -15.95
CA ILE A 111 9.41 -12.07 -15.39
C ILE A 111 9.69 -13.12 -16.49
N ASP A 112 9.17 -12.89 -17.69
CA ASP A 112 9.24 -13.83 -18.81
C ASP A 112 10.39 -13.53 -19.78
N GLY A 113 11.04 -12.37 -19.63
CA GLY A 113 12.14 -11.92 -20.50
C GLY A 113 11.68 -11.46 -21.88
N ASP A 114 10.38 -11.18 -22.05
CA ASP A 114 9.77 -10.77 -23.32
C ASP A 114 9.53 -9.25 -23.41
N GLY A 115 10.01 -8.50 -22.42
CA GLY A 115 9.85 -7.06 -22.27
C GLY A 115 8.51 -6.63 -21.68
N ARG A 116 7.58 -7.55 -21.41
CA ARG A 116 6.29 -7.22 -20.80
C ARG A 116 6.41 -7.23 -19.29
N THR A 117 5.87 -6.20 -18.67
CA THR A 117 5.92 -6.06 -17.22
C THR A 117 4.54 -5.73 -16.67
N ALA A 118 4.31 -6.18 -15.44
CA ALA A 118 3.11 -5.84 -14.70
C ALA A 118 3.53 -5.34 -13.31
N PRO A 119 3.73 -4.02 -13.15
CA PRO A 119 4.16 -3.44 -11.88
C PRO A 119 3.23 -3.83 -10.73
N ARG A 120 3.77 -3.96 -9.52
CA ARG A 120 3.01 -4.21 -8.29
C ARG A 120 3.44 -3.27 -7.18
N HIS A 121 2.48 -2.84 -6.39
CA HIS A 121 2.70 -1.93 -5.28
C HIS A 121 3.05 -2.72 -4.02
N TYR A 122 4.09 -2.28 -3.32
CA TYR A 122 4.48 -2.82 -2.03
C TYR A 122 4.86 -1.70 -1.08
N THR A 123 4.28 -1.69 0.11
CA THR A 123 4.54 -0.68 1.12
C THR A 123 6.03 -0.60 1.45
N CYS A 124 6.56 0.62 1.54
CA CYS A 124 7.91 0.88 2.01
C CYS A 124 8.02 0.48 3.49
N THR A 125 9.02 -0.33 3.79
CA THR A 125 9.32 -0.86 5.14
C THR A 125 10.74 -0.52 5.60
N SER A 126 11.57 0.10 4.73
CA SER A 126 12.81 0.76 5.14
C SER A 126 12.49 1.97 6.01
N PRO A 127 13.36 2.38 6.93
CA PRO A 127 13.22 3.67 7.61
C PRO A 127 13.20 4.83 6.60
N VAL A 128 12.44 5.88 6.91
CA VAL A 128 12.46 7.13 6.14
C VAL A 128 13.86 7.74 6.21
N GLY A 129 14.40 8.19 5.07
CA GLY A 129 15.75 8.74 4.98
C GLY A 129 16.87 7.71 4.98
N ALA A 130 16.57 6.41 4.83
CA ALA A 130 17.59 5.39 4.65
C ALA A 130 18.26 5.47 3.26
N ASP A 131 19.49 4.95 3.15
CA ASP A 131 20.24 4.85 1.88
C ASP A 131 19.79 3.66 1.00
N PHE A 132 18.65 3.05 1.33
CA PHE A 132 18.04 1.94 0.63
C PHE A 132 16.52 1.99 0.73
N LEU A 133 15.86 1.36 -0.23
CA LEU A 133 14.43 1.10 -0.18
C LEU A 133 14.18 -0.36 0.18
N GLN A 134 13.08 -0.65 0.85
CA GLN A 134 12.75 -2.01 1.25
C GLN A 134 11.26 -2.23 1.24
N CYS A 135 10.82 -3.40 0.79
CA CYS A 135 9.43 -3.83 0.90
C CYS A 135 9.35 -5.26 1.45
N THR A 136 8.16 -5.68 1.88
CA THR A 136 7.92 -7.03 2.40
C THR A 136 6.76 -7.68 1.66
N ILE A 137 7.01 -8.84 1.09
CA ILE A 137 6.20 -9.49 0.08
C ILE A 137 5.78 -10.87 0.58
N LYS A 138 4.47 -11.07 0.74
CA LYS A 138 3.88 -12.37 1.00
C LYS A 138 3.73 -13.16 -0.30
N LYS A 139 4.05 -14.46 -0.27
CA LYS A 139 3.78 -15.40 -1.35
C LYS A 139 2.26 -15.59 -1.47
N VAL A 140 1.70 -15.30 -2.64
CA VAL A 140 0.28 -15.51 -2.96
C VAL A 140 0.17 -16.64 -3.96
N GLU A 141 -0.64 -17.65 -3.66
CA GLU A 141 -0.92 -18.76 -4.57
C GLU A 141 -1.44 -18.23 -5.91
N GLY A 142 -0.83 -18.66 -7.02
CA GLY A 142 -1.16 -18.20 -8.37
C GLY A 142 -0.68 -16.78 -8.72
N GLY A 143 -0.07 -16.03 -7.79
CA GLY A 143 0.39 -14.66 -8.04
C GLY A 143 1.75 -14.58 -8.77
N THR A 144 1.80 -14.03 -9.98
CA THR A 144 3.03 -13.97 -10.81
C THR A 144 4.21 -13.30 -10.09
N MET A 145 4.06 -12.04 -9.67
CA MET A 145 5.15 -11.27 -9.04
C MET A 145 5.58 -11.86 -7.69
N SER A 146 4.62 -12.22 -6.83
CA SER A 146 4.95 -12.77 -5.51
C SER A 146 5.66 -14.11 -5.58
N ASN A 147 5.27 -15.00 -6.51
CA ASN A 147 5.97 -16.27 -6.68
C ASN A 147 7.37 -16.05 -7.27
N TYR A 148 7.52 -15.16 -8.26
CA TYR A 148 8.84 -14.82 -8.81
C TYR A 148 9.81 -14.30 -7.74
N VAL A 149 9.37 -13.36 -6.89
CA VAL A 149 10.18 -12.85 -5.78
C VAL A 149 10.62 -13.97 -4.84
N HIS A 150 9.73 -14.91 -4.57
CA HIS A 150 10.01 -16.00 -3.64
C HIS A 150 10.90 -17.08 -4.22
N GLU A 151 10.75 -17.39 -5.51
CA GLU A 151 11.35 -18.56 -6.14
C GLU A 151 12.60 -18.21 -6.97
N HIS A 152 12.65 -17.02 -7.58
CA HIS A 152 13.64 -16.67 -8.61
C HIS A 152 14.47 -15.42 -8.31
N LEU A 153 13.92 -14.43 -7.59
CA LEU A 153 14.69 -13.23 -7.24
C LEU A 153 15.86 -13.58 -6.30
N ARG A 154 17.03 -13.03 -6.57
CA ARG A 154 18.25 -13.20 -5.76
C ARG A 154 18.92 -11.84 -5.52
N GLU A 155 19.77 -11.79 -4.51
CA GLU A 155 20.66 -10.65 -4.29
C GLU A 155 21.56 -10.44 -5.52
N GLY A 156 21.82 -9.18 -5.86
CA GLY A 156 22.51 -8.75 -7.09
C GLY A 156 21.63 -8.65 -8.33
N HIS A 157 20.37 -9.12 -8.30
CA HIS A 157 19.46 -8.93 -9.44
C HIS A 157 19.09 -7.45 -9.61
N ARG A 158 18.97 -7.01 -10.86
CA ARG A 158 18.44 -5.69 -11.21
C ARG A 158 16.92 -5.73 -11.28
N VAL A 159 16.28 -4.71 -10.74
CA VAL A 159 14.84 -4.49 -10.78
C VAL A 159 14.58 -3.02 -11.09
N THR A 160 13.32 -2.67 -11.38
CA THR A 160 12.97 -1.29 -11.63
C THR A 160 11.90 -0.84 -10.64
N LEU A 161 12.10 0.33 -10.04
CA LEU A 161 11.21 0.91 -9.04
C LEU A 161 10.64 2.24 -9.51
N ALA A 162 9.35 2.46 -9.26
CA ALA A 162 8.81 3.82 -9.16
C ALA A 162 8.95 4.32 -7.71
N ALA A 163 9.18 5.61 -7.58
CA ALA A 163 9.41 6.28 -6.30
C ALA A 163 8.22 6.11 -5.32
N PRO A 164 8.47 6.20 -3.99
CA PRO A 164 7.41 6.09 -3.00
C PRO A 164 6.24 7.05 -3.26
N LEU A 165 5.02 6.51 -3.31
CA LEU A 165 3.77 7.26 -3.44
C LEU A 165 2.66 6.66 -2.56
N GLY A 166 1.51 7.33 -2.51
CA GLY A 166 0.35 6.86 -1.74
C GLY A 166 -0.14 7.90 -0.74
N ILE A 167 -1.37 7.71 -0.27
CA ILE A 167 -2.10 8.67 0.59
C ILE A 167 -2.44 8.10 1.98
N PHE A 168 -2.27 6.79 2.20
CA PHE A 168 -2.37 6.18 3.51
C PHE A 168 -1.07 6.43 4.29
N THR A 169 -0.97 7.62 4.88
CA THR A 169 0.26 8.08 5.51
C THR A 169 0.04 8.65 6.90
N ALA A 170 1.11 8.70 7.70
CA ALA A 170 1.12 9.47 8.93
C ALA A 170 0.89 10.98 8.63
N PRO A 171 0.20 11.71 9.53
CA PRO A 171 0.09 13.17 9.44
C PRO A 171 1.44 13.83 9.74
N GLU A 172 1.64 15.05 9.24
CA GLU A 172 2.83 15.86 9.54
C GLU A 172 2.98 16.15 11.05
N THR A 173 1.84 16.38 11.73
CA THR A 173 1.78 16.50 13.19
C THR A 173 1.24 15.20 13.77
N PRO A 174 2.05 14.44 14.55
CA PRO A 174 1.60 13.19 15.15
C PRO A 174 0.35 13.36 16.01
N THR A 175 -0.62 12.47 15.83
CA THR A 175 -1.84 12.36 16.63
C THR A 175 -1.90 10.99 17.29
N PRO A 176 -2.62 10.83 18.42
CA PRO A 176 -2.90 9.51 18.99
C PRO A 176 -3.45 8.55 17.93
N ALA A 177 -2.90 7.34 17.88
CA ALA A 177 -3.18 6.40 16.80
C ALA A 177 -3.37 4.97 17.30
N VAL A 178 -4.19 4.23 16.57
CA VAL A 178 -4.35 2.77 16.73
C VAL A 178 -3.99 2.12 15.39
N LEU A 179 -3.08 1.15 15.42
CA LEU A 179 -2.63 0.43 14.23
C LEU A 179 -3.28 -0.95 14.20
N MET A 180 -4.13 -1.22 13.20
CA MET A 180 -4.86 -2.48 13.08
C MET A 180 -4.53 -3.15 11.76
N SER A 181 -4.02 -4.38 11.83
CA SER A 181 -3.63 -5.12 10.64
C SER A 181 -4.14 -6.55 10.61
N ALA A 182 -4.32 -7.08 9.40
CA ALA A 182 -4.56 -8.49 9.17
C ALA A 182 -3.58 -9.06 8.13
N GLY A 183 -2.83 -10.09 8.54
CA GLY A 183 -1.81 -10.74 7.71
C GLY A 183 -0.73 -9.78 7.22
N ILE A 184 -0.50 -9.72 5.91
CA ILE A 184 0.54 -8.86 5.32
C ILE A 184 0.20 -7.37 5.37
N GLY A 185 -1.03 -6.99 5.75
CA GLY A 185 -1.42 -5.58 5.98
C GLY A 185 -0.66 -4.92 7.14
N ILE A 186 0.18 -5.66 7.85
CA ILE A 186 1.08 -5.12 8.89
C ILE A 186 2.21 -4.26 8.32
N THR A 187 2.53 -4.38 7.02
CA THR A 187 3.67 -3.67 6.41
C THR A 187 3.60 -2.14 6.49
N PRO A 188 2.47 -1.44 6.24
CA PRO A 188 2.38 0.00 6.51
C PRO A 188 2.53 0.35 7.98
N MET A 189 2.09 -0.53 8.88
CA MET A 189 2.12 -0.28 10.33
C MET A 189 3.56 -0.12 10.84
N VAL A 190 4.55 -0.73 10.18
CA VAL A 190 5.97 -0.62 10.56
C VAL A 190 6.45 0.82 10.51
N ASN A 191 6.24 1.51 9.39
CA ASN A 191 6.69 2.89 9.25
C ASN A 191 5.75 3.88 9.95
N LEU A 192 4.45 3.58 10.04
CA LEU A 192 3.54 4.36 10.88
C LEU A 192 3.99 4.33 12.36
N GLN A 193 4.35 3.16 12.89
CA GLN A 193 4.88 3.01 14.25
C GLN A 193 6.17 3.81 14.45
N ARG A 194 7.13 3.74 13.51
CA ARG A 194 8.37 4.54 13.58
C ARG A 194 8.09 6.04 13.59
N SER A 195 7.15 6.50 12.76
CA SER A 195 6.85 7.92 12.61
C SER A 195 6.03 8.47 13.77
N LEU A 196 5.10 7.69 14.32
CA LEU A 196 4.18 8.13 15.38
C LEU A 196 4.78 7.91 16.77
N GLY A 197 5.67 6.93 16.92
CA GLY A 197 6.36 6.64 18.18
C GLY A 197 5.39 6.37 19.33
N GLU A 198 5.56 7.09 20.44
CA GLU A 198 4.72 7.00 21.65
C GLU A 198 3.26 7.44 21.43
N ASN A 199 2.94 8.06 20.29
CA ASN A 199 1.55 8.37 19.95
C ASN A 199 0.73 7.14 19.55
N VAL A 200 1.38 6.02 19.23
CA VAL A 200 0.66 4.76 19.01
C VAL A 200 0.20 4.19 20.35
N ARG A 201 -1.11 4.20 20.55
CA ARG A 201 -1.75 3.74 21.80
C ARG A 201 -1.95 2.24 21.84
N LEU A 202 -2.23 1.65 20.67
CA LEU A 202 -2.55 0.23 20.56
C LEU A 202 -2.19 -0.28 19.17
N VAL A 203 -1.62 -1.47 19.13
CA VAL A 203 -1.40 -2.25 17.91
C VAL A 203 -2.26 -3.51 17.99
N VAL A 204 -3.00 -3.81 16.94
CA VAL A 204 -3.87 -5.00 16.84
C VAL A 204 -3.51 -5.77 15.58
N ASN A 205 -2.89 -6.93 15.73
CA ASN A 205 -2.48 -7.76 14.60
C ASN A 205 -3.26 -9.08 14.58
N VAL A 206 -3.96 -9.32 13.47
CA VAL A 206 -4.70 -10.56 13.22
C VAL A 206 -3.93 -11.40 12.20
N CYS A 207 -3.37 -12.51 12.65
CA CYS A 207 -2.61 -13.43 11.80
C CYS A 207 -3.23 -14.83 11.84
N ARG A 208 -2.87 -15.68 10.86
CA ARG A 208 -3.35 -17.08 10.87
C ARG A 208 -2.75 -17.83 12.07
N SER A 209 -1.43 -17.75 12.21
CA SER A 209 -0.62 -18.37 13.25
C SER A 209 0.55 -17.44 13.60
N GLU A 210 1.23 -17.74 14.70
CA GLU A 210 2.46 -17.04 15.11
C GLU A 210 3.62 -17.26 14.13
N GLU A 211 3.76 -18.48 13.59
CA GLU A 211 4.80 -18.83 12.61
C GLU A 211 4.75 -17.94 11.35
N GLY A 212 3.54 -17.55 10.94
CA GLY A 212 3.26 -16.71 9.78
C GLY A 212 3.07 -15.22 10.11
N HIS A 213 3.55 -14.76 11.27
CA HIS A 213 3.39 -13.38 11.74
C HIS A 213 4.69 -12.58 11.57
N PRO A 214 4.84 -11.81 10.48
CA PRO A 214 6.05 -11.00 10.28
C PRO A 214 6.05 -9.80 11.25
N TYR A 215 7.23 -9.26 11.56
CA TYR A 215 7.42 -8.06 12.39
C TYR A 215 6.94 -8.15 13.85
N LYS A 216 6.65 -9.34 14.37
CA LYS A 216 6.27 -9.50 15.79
C LYS A 216 7.31 -8.89 16.74
N GLU A 217 8.59 -9.23 16.57
CA GLU A 217 9.69 -8.69 17.38
C GLU A 217 9.76 -7.17 17.33
N PHE A 218 9.57 -6.57 16.14
CA PHE A 218 9.58 -5.12 15.97
C PHE A 218 8.48 -4.43 16.81
N PHE A 219 7.27 -4.99 16.85
CA PHE A 219 6.18 -4.42 17.65
C PHE A 219 6.32 -4.70 19.14
N ASP A 220 6.88 -5.86 19.52
CA ASP A 220 7.23 -6.16 20.92
C ASP A 220 8.26 -5.14 21.46
N GLU A 221 9.23 -4.73 20.64
CA GLU A 221 10.26 -3.75 21.00
C GLU A 221 9.80 -2.29 20.90
N ALA A 222 8.74 -2.00 20.14
CA ALA A 222 8.26 -0.63 19.91
C ALA A 222 7.59 0.01 21.15
N GLY A 223 7.25 -0.78 22.17
CA GLY A 223 6.73 -0.29 23.45
C GLY A 223 5.25 0.08 23.48
N ALA A 224 4.55 0.05 22.35
CA ALA A 224 3.09 0.20 22.30
C ALA A 224 2.39 -1.06 22.82
N GLU A 225 1.25 -0.89 23.50
CA GLU A 225 0.40 -2.02 23.85
C GLU A 225 0.01 -2.78 22.57
N THR A 226 0.17 -4.11 22.57
CA THR A 226 -0.03 -4.90 21.36
C THR A 226 -0.91 -6.13 21.63
N LEU A 227 -1.92 -6.33 20.77
CA LEU A 227 -2.81 -7.48 20.77
C LEU A 227 -2.53 -8.37 19.57
N TYR A 228 -2.15 -9.61 19.83
CA TYR A 228 -2.00 -10.65 18.82
C TYR A 228 -3.21 -11.57 18.83
N LYS A 229 -3.86 -11.72 17.68
CA LYS A 229 -5.00 -12.63 17.48
C LYS A 229 -4.61 -13.67 16.41
N TYR A 230 -4.53 -14.94 16.81
CA TYR A 230 -4.16 -16.04 15.93
C TYR A 230 -5.37 -16.90 15.57
N THR A 231 -5.82 -16.80 14.32
CA THR A 231 -7.11 -17.40 13.93
C THR A 231 -7.10 -18.93 13.95
N SER A 232 -5.93 -19.57 13.86
CA SER A 232 -5.81 -21.02 13.95
C SER A 232 -6.00 -21.55 15.37
N SER A 233 -5.76 -20.74 16.40
CA SER A 233 -5.90 -21.14 17.80
C SER A 233 -7.17 -20.62 18.46
N THR A 234 -7.54 -19.36 18.20
CA THR A 234 -8.69 -18.71 18.85
C THR A 234 -9.88 -18.50 17.92
N GLY A 235 -9.82 -18.95 16.67
CA GLY A 235 -10.82 -18.65 15.65
C GLY A 235 -10.70 -17.23 15.09
N ARG A 236 -11.46 -16.92 14.03
CA ARG A 236 -11.48 -15.58 13.44
C ARG A 236 -12.36 -14.66 14.29
N PRO A 237 -11.80 -13.57 14.88
CA PRO A 237 -12.61 -12.61 15.62
C PRO A 237 -13.60 -11.93 14.66
N THR A 238 -14.80 -11.64 15.15
CA THR A 238 -15.73 -10.81 14.38
C THR A 238 -15.23 -9.37 14.34
N ALA A 239 -15.67 -8.60 13.34
CA ALA A 239 -15.35 -7.18 13.27
C ALA A 239 -15.87 -6.41 14.49
N ASP A 240 -17.04 -6.80 15.02
CA ASP A 240 -17.66 -6.15 16.17
C ASP A 240 -16.88 -6.42 17.47
N ASP A 241 -16.52 -7.69 17.74
CA ASP A 241 -15.71 -8.05 18.92
C ASP A 241 -14.35 -7.34 18.89
N LEU A 242 -13.72 -7.30 17.71
CA LEU A 242 -12.42 -6.66 17.55
C LEU A 242 -12.50 -5.15 17.74
N ALA A 243 -13.52 -4.51 17.18
CA ALA A 243 -13.76 -3.07 17.39
C ALA A 243 -14.06 -2.77 18.86
N GLU A 244 -14.87 -3.59 19.53
CA GLU A 244 -15.22 -3.42 20.93
C GLU A 244 -14.00 -3.49 21.86
N GLU A 245 -13.18 -4.53 21.72
CA GLU A 245 -11.96 -4.68 22.51
C GLU A 245 -10.97 -3.54 22.23
N THR A 246 -10.86 -3.11 20.98
CA THR A 246 -9.98 -2.01 20.57
C THR A 246 -10.42 -0.69 21.21
N ILE A 247 -11.71 -0.35 21.12
CA ILE A 247 -12.26 0.88 21.73
C ILE A 247 -12.16 0.82 23.26
N ALA A 248 -12.41 -0.34 23.88
CA ALA A 248 -12.30 -0.50 25.32
C ALA A 248 -10.89 -0.22 25.85
N ARG A 249 -9.85 -0.52 25.06
CA ARG A 249 -8.44 -0.31 25.45
C ARG A 249 -7.91 1.07 25.06
N ALA A 250 -8.14 1.51 23.83
CA ALA A 250 -7.54 2.73 23.28
C ALA A 250 -8.44 3.97 23.38
N GLY A 251 -9.74 3.80 23.61
CA GLY A 251 -10.74 4.86 23.47
C GLY A 251 -11.04 5.21 22.01
N THR A 252 -11.95 6.17 21.80
CA THR A 252 -12.44 6.56 20.47
C THR A 252 -11.68 7.72 19.82
N ASP A 253 -10.96 8.52 20.60
CA ASP A 253 -10.26 9.72 20.14
C ASP A 253 -8.85 9.42 19.59
N ASN A 254 -8.80 8.55 18.59
CA ASN A 254 -7.58 8.17 17.89
C ASN A 254 -7.79 8.19 16.37
N ASP A 255 -6.69 8.31 15.63
CA ASP A 255 -6.64 7.96 14.22
C ASP A 255 -6.42 6.44 14.10
N PHE A 256 -7.43 5.71 13.64
CA PHE A 256 -7.38 4.26 13.43
C PHE A 256 -6.85 3.97 12.02
N TYR A 257 -5.70 3.30 11.92
CA TYR A 257 -5.10 2.86 10.67
C TYR A 257 -5.41 1.38 10.47
N VAL A 258 -6.13 1.04 9.40
CA VAL A 258 -6.61 -0.32 9.16
C VAL A 258 -6.09 -0.82 7.81
N CYS A 259 -5.39 -1.96 7.79
CA CYS A 259 -4.92 -2.58 6.56
C CYS A 259 -4.99 -4.11 6.60
N GLY A 260 -5.57 -4.72 5.56
CA GLY A 260 -5.82 -6.16 5.51
C GLY A 260 -6.69 -6.57 4.32
N PRO A 261 -7.34 -7.75 4.38
CA PRO A 261 -8.30 -8.16 3.36
C PRO A 261 -9.47 -7.18 3.25
N ALA A 262 -9.91 -6.88 2.03
CA ALA A 262 -10.93 -5.87 1.74
C ALA A 262 -12.23 -6.01 2.57
N LEU A 263 -12.78 -7.22 2.63
CA LEU A 263 -14.00 -7.49 3.41
C LEU A 263 -13.78 -7.26 4.91
N TRP A 264 -12.64 -7.73 5.44
CA TRP A 264 -12.29 -7.53 6.84
C TRP A 264 -12.16 -6.04 7.20
N MET A 265 -11.52 -5.25 6.33
CA MET A 265 -11.41 -3.80 6.56
C MET A 265 -12.75 -3.08 6.46
N ASN A 266 -13.59 -3.42 5.47
CA ASN A 266 -14.92 -2.84 5.33
C ASN A 266 -15.79 -3.09 6.56
N ASP A 267 -15.78 -4.33 7.07
CA ASP A 267 -16.59 -4.71 8.23
C ASP A 267 -16.04 -4.07 9.51
N LEU A 268 -14.72 -4.07 9.69
CA LEU A 268 -14.06 -3.44 10.84
C LEU A 268 -14.22 -1.92 10.85
N GLN A 269 -14.09 -1.25 9.70
CA GLN A 269 -14.29 0.19 9.60
C GLN A 269 -15.71 0.57 10.02
N LYS A 270 -16.73 -0.17 9.56
CA LYS A 270 -18.12 0.06 9.97
C LYS A 270 -18.32 -0.15 11.47
N ALA A 271 -17.74 -1.22 12.03
CA ALA A 271 -17.83 -1.52 13.46
C ALA A 271 -17.10 -0.47 14.33
N LEU A 272 -15.94 0.01 13.93
CA LEU A 272 -15.22 1.07 14.63
C LEU A 272 -16.02 2.38 14.62
N VAL A 273 -16.57 2.76 13.47
CA VAL A 273 -17.39 3.98 13.34
C VAL A 273 -18.67 3.87 14.16
N SER A 274 -19.37 2.72 14.13
CA SER A 274 -20.58 2.52 14.94
C SER A 274 -20.31 2.56 16.44
N LYS A 275 -19.10 2.19 16.88
CA LYS A 275 -18.62 2.30 18.26
C LYS A 275 -17.94 3.64 18.59
N GLY A 276 -18.02 4.62 17.68
CA GLY A 276 -17.66 6.02 17.94
C GLY A 276 -16.24 6.43 17.58
N ALA A 277 -15.46 5.60 16.87
CA ALA A 277 -14.11 5.96 16.42
C ALA A 277 -14.10 7.29 15.64
N ARG A 278 -13.25 8.23 16.07
CA ARG A 278 -13.16 9.57 15.48
C ARG A 278 -12.80 9.53 14.00
N LEU A 279 -11.78 8.77 13.64
CA LEU A 279 -11.30 8.68 12.26
C LEU A 279 -10.72 7.29 11.97
N VAL A 280 -11.23 6.64 10.93
CA VAL A 280 -10.74 5.36 10.44
C VAL A 280 -10.21 5.54 9.03
N ARG A 281 -8.91 5.26 8.86
CA ARG A 281 -8.17 5.29 7.61
C ARG A 281 -7.96 3.85 7.13
N CYS A 282 -8.23 3.58 5.87
CA CYS A 282 -8.06 2.24 5.28
C CYS A 282 -7.17 2.29 4.03
N GLU A 283 -6.37 1.24 3.83
CA GLU A 283 -5.60 1.03 2.60
C GLU A 283 -5.82 -0.40 2.08
N VAL A 284 -6.25 -0.50 0.82
CA VAL A 284 -6.54 -1.77 0.14
C VAL A 284 -5.38 -2.18 -0.75
N PHE A 285 -4.89 -3.39 -0.54
CA PHE A 285 -3.97 -4.04 -1.47
C PHE A 285 -4.76 -4.60 -2.67
N GLY A 286 -5.08 -3.72 -3.62
CA GLY A 286 -5.93 -3.98 -4.77
C GLY A 286 -6.66 -2.72 -5.24
N SER A 287 -7.73 -2.87 -6.03
CA SER A 287 -8.55 -1.73 -6.44
C SER A 287 -9.49 -1.30 -5.31
N GLN A 288 -9.23 -0.14 -4.69
CA GLN A 288 -10.07 0.41 -3.62
C GLN A 288 -11.54 0.53 -4.06
N LEU A 289 -11.79 1.11 -5.24
CA LEU A 289 -13.15 1.32 -5.77
C LEU A 289 -13.89 0.00 -6.02
N ALA A 290 -13.18 -1.05 -6.43
CA ALA A 290 -13.80 -2.37 -6.65
C ALA A 290 -14.23 -3.04 -5.34
N THR A 291 -13.62 -2.65 -4.21
CA THR A 291 -13.91 -3.27 -2.91
C THR A 291 -15.02 -2.60 -2.12
N GLY A 292 -15.42 -1.38 -2.51
CA GLY A 292 -16.43 -0.60 -1.79
C GLY A 292 -15.98 -0.10 -0.40
N CYS A 293 -14.74 -0.37 0.03
CA CYS A 293 -14.17 0.17 1.26
C CYS A 293 -13.69 1.61 1.01
N PRO A 294 -14.19 2.63 1.73
CA PRO A 294 -13.70 4.00 1.58
C PRO A 294 -12.33 4.21 2.24
N PHE A 295 -11.52 5.13 1.69
CA PHE A 295 -10.20 5.52 2.23
C PHE A 295 -10.31 6.09 3.66
N PHE A 296 -11.39 6.81 3.93
CA PHE A 296 -11.66 7.49 5.20
C PHE A 296 -13.11 7.29 5.61
N ALA A 297 -13.33 7.07 6.90
CA ALA A 297 -14.64 7.14 7.54
C ALA A 297 -14.49 7.79 8.92
N SER A 298 -15.49 8.56 9.33
CA SER A 298 -15.55 9.19 10.65
C SER A 298 -16.95 9.04 11.22
N SER A 299 -17.08 8.99 12.54
CA SER A 299 -18.36 9.28 13.18
C SER A 299 -18.74 10.74 12.92
N SER A 300 -20.04 11.01 12.82
CA SER A 300 -20.60 12.36 12.64
C SER A 300 -20.46 13.18 13.92
#